data_AF-A0A7C6ZI32-F1
#
_entry.id   AF-A0A7C6ZI32-F1
#
_cell.length_a   1.000
_cell.length_b   1.000
_cell.length_c   1.000
_cell.angle_alpha   90.00
_cell.angle_beta   90.00
_cell.angle_gamma   90.00
#
_symmetry.space_group_name_H-M   'P 1'
#
loop_
_entity.id
_entity.type
_entity.pdbx_description
1 polymer ?
#
loop_
_entity_poly.entity_id
_entity_poly.type
_entity_poly.pdbx_seq_one_letter_code
_entity_poly.pdbx_strand_id
1 'polypeptide(L)'
;GVLQDTALKGVYIPTAEKDPASASVQLWFLEALLYSESTPMTILQQLPKLPSAFPFHLDISVAAIRQSKRFEIQRQGLDLDMVQIVRR
;
A
#
# COMPACT_ATOMS: atom_id res chain seq x y z
N GLY A 1 0.09 17.80 -9.02
CA GLY A 1 1.07 17.26 -8.04
C GLY A 1 0.31 16.62 -6.89
N VAL A 2 1.00 16.20 -5.83
CA VAL A 2 0.36 15.69 -4.59
C VAL A 2 -0.17 16.81 -3.68
N LEU A 3 0.20 18.05 -4.00
CA LEU A 3 -0.27 19.28 -3.39
C LEU A 3 -1.19 20.01 -4.36
N GLN A 4 -2.26 20.61 -3.82
CA GLN A 4 -3.11 21.55 -4.53
C GLN A 4 -2.78 22.98 -4.09
N ASP A 5 -2.60 23.85 -5.07
CA ASP A 5 -2.42 25.29 -4.83
C ASP A 5 -3.67 25.87 -4.17
N THR A 6 -3.46 26.74 -3.20
CA THR A 6 -4.53 27.54 -2.60
C THR A 6 -4.43 29.00 -3.06
N ALA A 7 -5.44 29.81 -2.73
CA ALA A 7 -5.42 31.24 -3.01
C ALA A 7 -4.26 31.99 -2.31
N LEU A 8 -3.70 31.41 -1.24
CA LEU A 8 -2.55 31.93 -0.52
C LEU A 8 -1.27 31.24 -1.00
N LYS A 9 -0.38 32.02 -1.61
CA LYS A 9 0.94 31.54 -2.04
C LYS A 9 1.72 30.98 -0.84
N GLY A 10 2.21 29.75 -0.96
CA GLY A 10 2.94 29.06 0.10
C GLY A 10 2.07 28.24 1.05
N VAL A 11 0.74 28.27 0.88
CA VAL A 11 -0.19 27.38 1.58
C VAL A 11 -0.67 26.32 0.59
N TYR A 12 -0.47 25.06 0.95
CA TYR A 12 -0.83 23.91 0.13
C TYR A 12 -1.70 22.97 0.95
N ILE A 13 -2.69 22.37 0.29
CA ILE A 13 -3.49 21.29 0.87
C ILE A 13 -3.13 19.96 0.21
N PRO A 14 -3.14 18.84 0.97
CA PRO A 14 -3.05 17.51 0.38
C PRO A 14 -4.14 17.33 -0.67
N THR A 15 -3.76 16.81 -1.83
CA THR A 15 -4.75 16.42 -2.85
C THR A 15 -5.64 15.29 -2.34
N ALA A 16 -6.86 15.16 -2.88
CA ALA A 16 -7.73 14.03 -2.57
C ALA A 16 -7.06 12.69 -2.95
N GLU A 17 -7.34 11.64 -2.17
CA GLU A 17 -6.95 10.29 -2.52
C GLU A 17 -7.50 9.91 -3.90
N LYS A 18 -6.69 9.18 -4.66
CA LYS A 18 -7.10 8.63 -5.95
C LYS A 18 -7.76 7.29 -5.74
N ASP A 19 -8.88 7.08 -6.43
CA ASP A 19 -9.58 5.80 -6.44
C ASP A 19 -8.65 4.63 -6.77
N PRO A 20 -8.95 3.43 -6.24
CA PRO A 20 -8.12 2.26 -6.46
C PRO A 20 -8.00 1.93 -7.95
N ALA A 21 -6.78 1.62 -8.39
CA ALA A 21 -6.53 1.13 -9.73
C ALA A 21 -6.99 -0.34 -9.89
N SER A 22 -6.78 -0.93 -11.07
CA SER A 22 -6.98 -2.38 -11.24
C SER A 22 -6.17 -3.20 -10.22
N ALA A 23 -6.65 -4.39 -9.86
CA ALA A 23 -5.99 -5.25 -8.88
C ALA A 23 -4.52 -5.58 -9.24
N SER A 24 -4.20 -5.73 -10.53
CA SER A 24 -2.83 -5.99 -10.99
C SER A 24 -1.89 -4.80 -10.73
N VAL A 25 -2.37 -3.58 -10.95
CA VAL A 25 -1.60 -2.34 -10.68
C VAL A 25 -1.43 -2.15 -9.18
N GLN A 26 -2.47 -2.40 -8.39
CA GLN A 26 -2.36 -2.30 -6.94
C GLN A 26 -1.39 -3.36 -6.37
N LEU A 27 -1.44 -4.61 -6.86
CA LEU A 27 -0.48 -5.66 -6.46
C LEU A 27 0.96 -5.29 -6.83
N TRP A 28 1.17 -4.70 -8.01
CA TRP A 28 2.49 -4.17 -8.39
C TRP A 28 2.93 -3.03 -7.45
N PHE A 29 2.02 -2.13 -7.10
CA PHE A 29 2.32 -1.02 -6.20
C PHE A 29 2.65 -1.51 -4.78
N LEU A 30 1.91 -2.51 -4.27
CA LEU A 30 2.21 -3.17 -3.00
C LEU A 30 3.63 -3.76 -2.97
N GLU A 31 4.07 -4.39 -4.07
CA GLU A 31 5.44 -4.90 -4.18
C GLU A 31 6.47 -3.77 -4.11
N ALA A 32 6.24 -2.67 -4.83
CA ALA A 32 7.11 -1.50 -4.78
C ALA A 32 7.17 -0.88 -3.37
N LEU A 33 6.04 -0.79 -2.68
CA LEU A 33 5.99 -0.31 -1.29
C LEU A 33 6.81 -1.20 -0.37
N LEU A 34 6.59 -2.52 -0.40
CA LEU A 34 7.35 -3.47 0.43
C LEU A 34 8.86 -3.44 0.15
N TYR A 35 9.28 -3.16 -1.08
CA TYR A 35 10.70 -2.95 -1.40
C TYR A 35 11.25 -1.61 -0.89
N SER A 36 10.39 -0.59 -0.73
CA SER A 36 10.80 0.74 -0.25
C SER A 36 10.89 0.84 1.28
N GLU A 37 10.19 -0.03 1.99
CA GLU A 37 10.18 -0.05 3.46
C GLU A 37 11.48 -0.65 4.02
N SER A 38 11.87 -0.17 5.20
CA SER A 38 13.06 -0.68 5.92
C SER A 38 12.85 -2.08 6.50
N THR A 39 11.59 -2.50 6.64
CA THR A 39 11.20 -3.81 7.16
C THR A 39 10.66 -4.68 6.02
N PRO A 40 11.01 -5.98 5.98
CA PRO A 40 10.65 -6.85 4.86
C PRO A 40 9.17 -7.28 4.86
N MET A 41 8.39 -6.85 5.86
CA MET A 41 7.03 -7.29 6.08
C MET A 41 6.20 -6.18 6.73
N THR A 42 4.91 -6.14 6.42
CA THR A 42 3.96 -5.20 7.02
C THR A 42 2.65 -5.88 7.40
N ILE A 43 1.89 -5.27 8.29
CA ILE A 43 0.57 -5.76 8.71
C ILE A 43 -0.42 -5.46 7.58
N LEU A 44 -1.21 -6.45 7.14
CA LEU A 44 -2.18 -6.28 6.05
C LEU A 44 -3.18 -5.14 6.32
N GLN A 45 -3.68 -5.06 7.55
CA GLN A 45 -4.63 -4.02 7.96
C GLN A 45 -4.03 -2.61 7.96
N GLN A 46 -2.70 -2.48 7.88
CA GLN A 46 -2.00 -1.20 7.80
C GLN A 46 -1.75 -0.74 6.36
N LEU A 47 -1.90 -1.62 5.34
CA LEU A 47 -1.65 -1.26 3.94
C LEU A 47 -2.39 0.01 3.48
N PRO A 48 -3.68 0.20 3.78
CA PRO A 48 -4.39 1.42 3.37
C PRO A 48 -3.94 2.68 4.12
N LYS A 49 -3.21 2.51 5.22
CA LYS A 49 -2.74 3.59 6.12
C LYS A 49 -1.26 3.91 5.92
N LEU A 50 -0.59 3.27 4.95
CA LEU A 50 0.82 3.52 4.68
C LEU A 50 1.00 4.94 4.13
N PRO A 51 1.79 5.81 4.78
CA PRO A 51 2.05 7.14 4.27
C PRO A 51 2.73 7.11 2.88
N SER A 52 3.55 6.09 2.63
CA SER A 52 4.22 5.82 1.35
C SER A 52 3.24 5.50 0.21
N ALA A 53 2.00 5.11 0.52
CA ALA A 53 0.95 4.89 -0.47
C ALA A 53 0.30 6.20 -0.96
N PHE A 54 0.37 7.29 -0.18
CA PHE A 54 -0.26 8.56 -0.55
C PHE A 54 0.30 9.09 -1.89
N PRO A 55 -0.55 9.55 -2.82
CA PRO A 55 -2.00 9.80 -2.71
C PRO A 55 -2.88 8.67 -3.27
N PHE A 56 -2.37 7.43 -3.37
CA PHE A 56 -3.09 6.31 -3.98
C PHE A 56 -3.77 5.45 -2.93
N HIS A 57 -5.06 5.17 -3.14
CA HIS A 57 -5.79 4.24 -2.29
C HIS A 57 -5.43 2.79 -2.62
N LEU A 58 -5.14 1.99 -1.58
CA LEU A 58 -4.90 0.56 -1.68
C LEU A 58 -6.06 -0.20 -1.03
N ASP A 59 -6.89 -0.82 -1.86
CA ASP A 59 -8.01 -1.68 -1.45
C ASP A 59 -7.86 -3.07 -2.09
N ILE A 60 -6.71 -3.70 -1.83
CA ILE A 60 -6.41 -5.03 -2.36
C ILE A 60 -7.01 -6.07 -1.42
N SER A 61 -7.93 -6.88 -1.95
CA SER A 61 -8.46 -8.00 -1.18
C SER A 61 -7.36 -8.99 -0.79
N VAL A 62 -7.47 -9.56 0.41
CA VAL A 62 -6.58 -10.63 0.89
C VAL A 62 -6.56 -11.81 -0.09
N ALA A 63 -7.69 -12.12 -0.73
CA ALA A 63 -7.78 -13.16 -1.75
C ALA A 63 -6.87 -12.87 -2.96
N ALA A 64 -6.83 -11.63 -3.45
CA ALA A 64 -5.95 -11.24 -4.55
C ALA A 64 -4.47 -11.33 -4.17
N ILE A 65 -4.12 -10.97 -2.93
CA ILE A 65 -2.75 -11.10 -2.41
C ILE A 65 -2.35 -12.58 -2.34
N ARG A 66 -3.22 -13.46 -1.82
CA ARG A 66 -2.95 -14.92 -1.74
C ARG A 66 -2.86 -15.61 -3.10
N GLN A 67 -3.61 -15.14 -4.09
CA GLN A 67 -3.54 -15.68 -5.46
C GLN A 67 -2.28 -15.22 -6.20
N SER A 68 -1.67 -14.11 -5.77
CA SER A 68 -0.40 -13.64 -6.32
C SER A 68 0.74 -14.55 -5.90
N LYS A 69 1.55 -14.98 -6.87
CA LYS A 69 2.80 -15.73 -6.61
C LYS A 69 3.94 -14.84 -6.06
N ARG A 70 3.71 -13.53 -5.92
CA ARG A 70 4.73 -12.57 -5.47
C ARG A 70 4.75 -12.38 -3.95
N PHE A 71 3.66 -12.70 -3.28
CA PHE A 71 3.47 -12.42 -1.86
C PHE A 71 3.22 -13.68 -1.06
N GLU A 72 3.62 -13.63 0.20
CA GLU A 72 3.25 -14.59 1.22
C GLU A 72 2.52 -13.86 2.33
N ILE A 73 1.48 -14.49 2.87
CA ILE A 73 0.77 -14.01 4.06
C ILE A 73 1.03 -14.99 5.20
N GLN A 74 1.67 -14.50 6.26
CA GLN A 74 1.97 -15.26 7.46
C GLN A 74 1.19 -14.73 8.65
N ARG A 75 0.63 -15.63 9.46
CA ARG A 75 -0.03 -15.25 10.71
C ARG A 75 0.98 -15.16 11.84
N GLN A 76 1.05 -14.01 12.49
CA GLN A 76 1.83 -13.79 13.70
C GLN A 76 0.89 -13.63 14.90
N GLY A 77 1.18 -14.37 15.98
CA GLY A 77 0.33 -14.38 17.16
C GLY A 77 -1.07 -14.92 16.87
N LEU A 78 -2.08 -14.37 17.55
CA LEU A 78 -3.45 -14.87 17.46
C LEU A 78 -4.22 -14.33 16.25
N ASP A 79 -3.90 -13.12 15.75
CA ASP A 79 -4.74 -12.46 14.74
C ASP A 79 -4.04 -11.40 13.85
N LEU A 80 -2.71 -11.44 13.73
CA LEU A 80 -1.99 -10.51 12.85
C LEU A 80 -1.56 -11.21 11.57
N ASP A 81 -2.17 -10.81 10.45
CA ASP A 81 -1.74 -11.27 9.13
C ASP A 81 -0.69 -10.30 8.56
N MET A 82 0.51 -10.82 8.36
CA MET A 82 1.66 -10.11 7.84
C MET A 82 1.83 -10.46 6.36
N VAL A 83 2.10 -9.45 5.53
CA VAL A 83 2.44 -9.64 4.12
C VAL A 83 3.92 -9.35 3.88
N GLN A 84 4.56 -10.20 3.09
CA GLN A 84 5.94 -10.04 2.63
C GLN A 84 6.08 -10.48 1.18
N ILE A 85 7.18 -10.08 0.55
CA ILE A 85 7.57 -10.55 -0.79
C ILE A 85 8.17 -11.96 -0.67
N VAL A 86 7.77 -12.89 -1.55
CA VAL A 86 8.38 -14.22 -1.63
C VAL A 86 9.83 -14.07 -2.10
N ARG A 87 10.79 -14.42 -1.24
CA ARG A 87 12.21 -14.46 -1.62
C ARG A 87 12.47 -15.71 -2.47
N ARG A 88 13.03 -15.51 -3.66
CA ARG A 88 13.51 -16.59 -4.54
C ARG A 88 14.91 -17.02 -4.14
#